data_AF-A0A5A8C792-F1
#
_entry.id   AF-A0A5A8C792-F1
#
_cell.length_a   1.000
_cell.length_b   1.000
_cell.length_c   1.000
_cell.angle_alpha   90.00
_cell.angle_beta   90.00
_cell.angle_gamma   90.00
#
_symmetry.space_group_name_H-M   'P 1'
#
loop_
_entity.id
_entity.type
_entity.pdbx_description
1 polymer ?
#
loop_
_entity_poly.entity_id
_entity_poly.type
_entity_poly.pdbx_seq_one_letter_code
_entity_poly.pdbx_strand_id
1 'polypeptide(L)'
;MSGRRGSKPRAARIVSKSKRAEEAEREHGLERLVFGRAANEAGTGAAIGEATAVGAGAAAGAGRASSKKGKRAGKRPRPSAAWVDEDDDAVAVSLAGTNRLRKLRTDEEDDVVDGAEYQRRLRSRLVEGQSSTDWAALPEDRRRAGSGSGSDSDDDGDDATGLGAGAGGATRSEGLRRRLERSTAPVTVGSGALPSGRVSIRRVRDANAKETAKGVVSALQFHPTGALLMAASMDNRIRFFEADGSRNRKVAAVHFPDMPVMDARLSGDGMMAFAVGRRPHYYTYDIPSATATRVPRLEGRADASLESFAVSPQPGASLLAFLVKDGDIVLASTATRQPVGVVRASAPARAAAFTADGRSLVSSGDDGMVHVWDLRMQRLRGRFVDEGMQATSSLALAPGGEALAVGSDAGIVNVYDWSAVDRCLPENTHSISATSSSRSQAPAAAAAAAAGVAERETAAGPAASSISRAATLAPSKVLTQLSTRISDVVYNHDGSILAMASHTLRDKLRLVHASSMTVFGNWPTARTPLHFVNSLAFSPTGDRLAIGNDRGRVLLLKLDHFAQA
;
A
#
# COMPACT_ATOMS: atom_id res chain seq x y z
N MET A 1 18.40 -52.57 14.85
CA MET A 1 17.32 -52.97 15.79
C MET A 1 16.03 -52.33 15.33
N SER A 2 15.17 -53.12 14.70
CA SER A 2 13.87 -52.75 14.15
C SER A 2 12.81 -52.63 15.24
N GLY A 3 11.97 -51.59 15.20
CA GLY A 3 10.83 -51.42 16.10
C GLY A 3 9.54 -51.07 15.35
N ARG A 4 8.87 -52.09 14.78
CA ARG A 4 7.46 -52.02 14.36
C ARG A 4 6.57 -52.01 15.61
N ARG A 5 5.64 -51.06 15.74
CA ARG A 5 4.51 -51.16 16.68
C ARG A 5 3.20 -51.25 15.89
N GLY A 6 2.48 -52.34 16.13
CA GLY A 6 1.21 -52.68 15.48
C GLY A 6 0.02 -51.92 16.05
N SER A 7 -0.93 -51.66 15.16
CA SER A 7 -2.28 -51.14 15.42
C SER A 7 -3.21 -52.30 15.83
N LYS A 8 -4.02 -52.11 16.87
CA LYS A 8 -5.20 -52.94 17.19
C LYS A 8 -6.46 -52.11 16.98
N PRO A 9 -7.51 -52.62 16.31
CA PRO A 9 -8.77 -51.88 16.15
C PRO A 9 -9.67 -52.00 17.40
N ARG A 10 -10.30 -50.88 17.77
CA ARG A 10 -11.34 -50.80 18.83
C ARG A 10 -12.70 -51.24 18.25
N ALA A 11 -13.36 -52.17 18.95
CA ALA A 11 -14.73 -52.59 18.66
C ALA A 11 -15.74 -51.46 18.90
N ALA A 12 -16.49 -51.07 17.88
CA ALA A 12 -17.56 -50.09 17.98
C ALA A 12 -18.88 -50.78 18.36
N ARG A 13 -19.48 -50.34 19.47
CA ARG A 13 -20.77 -50.81 19.99
C ARG A 13 -21.90 -50.22 19.11
N ILE A 14 -22.49 -51.03 18.24
CA ILE A 14 -23.62 -50.63 17.38
C ILE A 14 -24.86 -50.50 18.27
N VAL A 15 -25.26 -49.26 18.58
CA VAL A 15 -26.59 -48.94 19.10
C VAL A 15 -27.51 -48.77 17.89
N SER A 16 -28.63 -49.49 17.88
CA SER A 16 -29.57 -49.53 16.75
C SER A 16 -30.13 -48.14 16.41
N LYS A 17 -30.22 -47.82 15.12
CA LYS A 17 -30.75 -46.54 14.59
C LYS A 17 -32.11 -46.15 15.18
N SER A 18 -32.94 -47.13 15.55
CA SER A 18 -34.25 -46.91 16.16
C SER A 18 -34.18 -46.17 17.49
N LYS A 19 -33.18 -46.47 18.33
CA LYS A 19 -33.05 -45.86 19.66
C LYS A 19 -32.60 -44.39 19.58
N ARG A 20 -31.74 -44.06 18.61
CA ARG A 20 -31.30 -42.68 18.35
C ARG A 20 -32.40 -41.79 17.78
N ALA A 21 -33.31 -42.36 16.97
CA ALA A 21 -34.45 -41.60 16.44
C ALA A 21 -35.45 -41.24 17.54
N GLU A 22 -35.74 -42.18 18.44
CA GLU A 22 -36.63 -41.96 19.58
C GLU A 22 -36.04 -40.96 20.60
N GLU A 23 -34.72 -41.00 20.80
CA GLU A 23 -34.00 -40.04 21.65
C GLU A 23 -33.97 -38.63 21.03
N ALA A 24 -33.76 -38.54 19.71
CA ALA A 24 -33.80 -37.26 18.99
C ALA A 24 -35.21 -36.64 18.96
N GLU A 25 -36.28 -37.42 18.83
CA GLU A 25 -37.65 -36.91 18.94
C GLU A 25 -37.99 -36.43 20.36
N ARG A 26 -37.47 -37.12 21.40
CA ARG A 26 -37.59 -36.68 22.79
C ARG A 26 -36.84 -35.38 23.04
N GLU A 27 -35.61 -35.26 22.55
CA GLU A 27 -34.82 -34.02 22.63
C GLU A 27 -35.51 -32.87 21.89
N HIS A 28 -36.02 -33.11 20.68
CA HIS A 28 -36.70 -32.09 19.89
C HIS A 28 -38.05 -31.66 20.50
N GLY A 29 -38.72 -32.57 21.23
CA GLY A 29 -39.90 -32.27 22.04
C GLY A 29 -39.58 -31.42 23.27
N LEU A 30 -38.46 -31.73 23.95
CA LEU A 30 -37.93 -30.93 25.06
C LEU A 30 -37.50 -29.53 24.61
N GLU A 31 -36.81 -29.42 23.48
CA GLU A 31 -36.41 -28.12 22.91
C GLU A 31 -37.62 -27.24 22.58
N ARG A 32 -38.72 -27.82 22.10
CA ARG A 32 -39.99 -27.09 21.87
C ARG A 32 -40.65 -26.62 23.16
N LEU A 33 -40.58 -27.41 24.23
CA LEU A 33 -41.13 -27.05 25.55
C LEU A 33 -40.28 -25.98 26.26
N VAL A 34 -38.95 -26.04 26.12
CA VAL A 34 -38.02 -25.12 26.79
C VAL A 34 -37.90 -23.78 26.06
N PHE A 35 -37.89 -23.79 24.72
CA PHE A 35 -37.57 -22.59 23.92
C PHE A 35 -38.73 -22.03 23.10
N GLY A 36 -39.91 -22.66 23.13
CA GLY A 36 -41.17 -22.06 22.67
C GLY A 36 -41.17 -21.55 21.23
N ARG A 37 -40.39 -22.15 20.32
CA ARG A 37 -40.23 -21.64 18.95
C ARG A 37 -40.72 -22.63 17.91
N ALA A 38 -41.79 -22.26 17.20
CA ALA A 38 -42.18 -22.88 15.94
C ALA A 38 -41.10 -22.56 14.88
N ALA A 39 -40.41 -23.58 14.40
CA ALA A 39 -39.51 -23.46 13.26
C ALA A 39 -40.34 -23.31 11.98
N ASN A 40 -40.31 -22.11 11.40
CA ASN A 40 -40.71 -21.90 10.00
C ASN A 40 -39.58 -22.46 9.13
N GLU A 41 -39.77 -23.67 8.61
CA GLU A 41 -38.96 -24.20 7.52
C GLU A 41 -39.42 -23.57 6.20
N ALA A 42 -38.56 -22.73 5.63
CA ALA A 42 -38.66 -22.30 4.25
C ALA A 42 -37.81 -23.22 3.39
N GLY A 43 -38.44 -24.04 2.55
CA GLY A 43 -37.71 -24.92 1.63
C GLY A 43 -38.61 -25.69 0.66
N THR A 44 -38.71 -25.15 -0.56
CA THR A 44 -38.87 -25.86 -1.85
C THR A 44 -40.19 -26.56 -2.21
N GLY A 45 -40.77 -26.11 -3.33
CA GLY A 45 -40.88 -26.96 -4.52
C GLY A 45 -42.16 -27.78 -4.74
N ALA A 46 -42.95 -27.29 -5.70
CA ALA A 46 -43.64 -28.05 -6.76
C ALA A 46 -44.82 -29.00 -6.45
N ALA A 47 -45.87 -28.74 -7.24
CA ALA A 47 -46.72 -29.68 -7.97
C ALA A 47 -48.03 -30.22 -7.36
N ILE A 48 -49.12 -29.81 -8.02
CA ILE A 48 -50.21 -30.62 -8.64
C ILE A 48 -51.01 -31.57 -7.72
N GLY A 49 -52.34 -31.41 -7.74
CA GLY A 49 -53.25 -32.55 -7.53
C GLY A 49 -54.56 -32.25 -6.82
N GLU A 50 -55.59 -31.92 -7.62
CA GLU A 50 -57.01 -32.28 -7.49
C GLU A 50 -57.62 -32.78 -6.17
N ALA A 51 -58.63 -32.00 -5.76
CA ALA A 51 -60.06 -32.36 -5.77
C ALA A 51 -60.70 -33.19 -4.64
N THR A 52 -61.99 -32.85 -4.50
CA THR A 52 -63.11 -33.51 -3.83
C THR A 52 -63.19 -33.32 -2.30
N ALA A 53 -64.08 -32.48 -1.77
CA ALA A 53 -65.55 -32.39 -1.83
C ALA A 53 -66.26 -33.21 -0.75
N VAL A 54 -67.48 -32.75 -0.45
CA VAL A 54 -68.51 -33.27 0.46
C VAL A 54 -68.34 -32.80 1.92
N GLY A 55 -69.28 -32.10 2.54
CA GLY A 55 -70.64 -31.76 2.16
C GLY A 55 -71.54 -31.74 3.39
N ALA A 56 -72.61 -30.96 3.29
CA ALA A 56 -73.77 -30.85 4.19
C ALA A 56 -73.53 -30.13 5.54
N GLY A 57 -74.23 -29.06 5.91
CA GLY A 57 -75.50 -28.54 5.42
C GLY A 57 -76.57 -28.73 6.50
N ALA A 58 -77.13 -27.64 7.02
CA ALA A 58 -78.57 -27.41 7.18
C ALA A 58 -78.82 -26.20 8.08
N ALA A 59 -79.67 -25.31 7.55
CA ALA A 59 -80.20 -24.12 8.19
C ALA A 59 -81.37 -24.46 9.13
N ALA A 60 -81.63 -23.57 10.12
CA ALA A 60 -82.92 -22.90 10.27
C ALA A 60 -82.99 -22.05 11.57
N GLY A 61 -83.29 -20.77 11.41
CA GLY A 61 -84.53 -20.20 11.94
C GLY A 61 -84.69 -19.92 13.43
N ALA A 62 -84.67 -18.62 13.74
CA ALA A 62 -85.49 -17.90 14.72
C ALA A 62 -85.10 -17.91 16.22
N GLY A 63 -85.23 -16.73 16.83
CA GLY A 63 -85.35 -16.60 18.28
C GLY A 63 -84.44 -15.55 18.91
N ARG A 64 -84.80 -14.27 18.76
CA ARG A 64 -84.20 -13.13 19.46
C ARG A 64 -84.49 -13.26 20.96
N ALA A 65 -83.46 -13.45 21.79
CA ALA A 65 -83.54 -13.19 23.23
C ALA A 65 -82.19 -12.70 23.78
N SER A 66 -82.21 -11.45 24.24
CA SER A 66 -81.09 -10.76 24.88
C SER A 66 -80.67 -11.43 26.19
N SER A 67 -79.40 -11.81 26.31
CA SER A 67 -78.74 -11.89 27.62
C SER A 67 -77.35 -11.26 27.57
N LYS A 68 -77.18 -10.27 28.44
CA LYS A 68 -76.01 -9.42 28.58
C LYS A 68 -74.95 -10.21 29.38
N LYS A 69 -74.05 -10.94 28.71
CA LYS A 69 -72.86 -11.54 29.33
C LYS A 69 -71.63 -10.69 29.01
N GLY A 70 -71.15 -9.93 29.98
CA GLY A 70 -69.91 -9.17 29.88
C GLY A 70 -68.73 -10.11 29.63
N LYS A 71 -68.08 -9.98 28.47
CA LYS A 71 -66.80 -10.64 28.18
C LYS A 71 -65.69 -9.89 28.93
N ARG A 72 -65.28 -10.40 30.10
CA ARG A 72 -63.96 -10.08 30.66
C ARG A 72 -62.90 -10.72 29.75
N ALA A 73 -62.00 -9.91 29.22
CA ALA A 73 -60.86 -10.37 28.43
C ALA A 73 -60.00 -11.33 29.28
N GLY A 74 -59.90 -12.59 28.86
CA GLY A 74 -59.05 -13.58 29.52
C GLY A 74 -57.58 -13.21 29.41
N LYS A 75 -56.88 -13.10 30.55
CA LYS A 75 -55.40 -13.04 30.59
C LYS A 75 -54.87 -14.34 29.97
N ARG A 76 -53.98 -14.24 28.96
CA ARG A 76 -53.24 -15.41 28.46
C ARG A 76 -52.33 -15.96 29.58
N PRO A 77 -52.17 -17.29 29.70
CA PRO A 77 -51.36 -17.90 30.75
C PRO A 77 -49.89 -17.48 30.61
N ARG A 78 -49.23 -17.22 31.75
CA ARG A 78 -47.77 -17.01 31.79
C ARG A 78 -47.05 -18.28 31.32
N PRO A 79 -45.88 -18.17 30.67
CA PRO A 79 -45.10 -19.34 30.30
C PRO A 79 -44.83 -20.17 31.56
N SER A 80 -45.12 -21.47 31.50
CA SER A 80 -44.80 -22.41 32.57
C SER A 80 -43.30 -22.53 32.72
N ALA A 81 -42.82 -22.71 33.95
CA ALA A 81 -41.41 -22.99 34.19
C ALA A 81 -40.98 -24.23 33.41
N ALA A 82 -39.76 -24.20 32.83
CA ALA A 82 -39.24 -25.30 32.02
C ALA A 82 -38.91 -26.56 32.86
N TRP A 83 -38.77 -26.40 34.18
CA TRP A 83 -38.51 -27.47 35.15
C TRP A 83 -39.15 -27.11 36.50
N VAL A 84 -39.48 -28.13 37.28
CA VAL A 84 -40.01 -28.03 38.65
C VAL A 84 -39.16 -28.96 39.52
N ASP A 85 -38.75 -28.49 40.69
CA ASP A 85 -38.00 -29.27 41.67
C ASP A 85 -38.98 -29.88 42.68
N GLU A 86 -38.97 -31.20 42.83
CA GLU A 86 -39.87 -31.91 43.76
C GLU A 86 -39.42 -31.70 45.23
N ASP A 87 -38.15 -31.36 45.45
CA ASP A 87 -37.61 -31.14 46.80
C ASP A 87 -38.03 -29.75 47.35
N ASP A 88 -38.38 -28.79 46.50
CA ASP A 88 -38.78 -27.43 46.92
C ASP A 88 -40.07 -27.44 47.78
N ASP A 89 -40.98 -28.39 47.55
CA ASP A 89 -42.25 -28.55 48.28
C ASP A 89 -42.07 -29.31 49.62
N ALA A 90 -40.93 -29.99 49.80
CA ALA A 90 -40.61 -30.74 51.02
C ALA A 90 -39.86 -29.90 52.07
N VAL A 91 -39.43 -28.69 51.71
CA VAL A 91 -38.56 -27.84 52.54
C VAL A 91 -39.36 -26.82 53.32
N ALA A 92 -39.34 -26.91 54.65
CA ALA A 92 -39.87 -25.89 55.54
C ALA A 92 -38.73 -25.02 56.12
N VAL A 93 -38.80 -23.70 55.92
CA VAL A 93 -37.76 -22.74 56.36
C VAL A 93 -38.28 -21.88 57.51
N SER A 94 -37.54 -21.83 58.62
CA SER A 94 -37.84 -20.92 59.72
C SER A 94 -37.28 -19.52 59.47
N LEU A 95 -38.16 -18.51 59.40
CA LEU A 95 -37.79 -17.10 59.20
C LEU A 95 -37.31 -16.41 60.48
N ALA A 96 -37.59 -17.00 61.64
CA ALA A 96 -37.29 -16.44 62.96
C ALA A 96 -35.80 -16.44 63.33
N GLY A 97 -35.06 -17.42 62.79
CA GLY A 97 -33.72 -17.74 63.24
C GLY A 97 -32.67 -16.65 62.98
N THR A 98 -32.75 -15.93 61.85
CA THR A 98 -31.71 -14.95 61.49
C THR A 98 -32.30 -13.58 61.12
N ASN A 99 -31.58 -12.50 61.46
CA ASN A 99 -32.00 -11.12 61.15
C ASN A 99 -32.21 -10.86 59.64
N ARG A 100 -31.59 -11.65 58.75
CA ARG A 100 -31.79 -11.55 57.30
C ARG A 100 -33.13 -12.15 56.87
N LEU A 101 -33.53 -13.28 57.44
CA LEU A 101 -34.76 -13.99 57.10
C LEU A 101 -35.99 -13.35 57.73
N ARG A 102 -35.86 -12.70 58.90
CA ARG A 102 -36.95 -11.92 59.49
C ARG A 102 -37.47 -10.80 58.58
N LYS A 103 -36.64 -10.28 57.67
CA LYS A 103 -37.04 -9.26 56.68
C LYS A 103 -37.95 -9.80 55.57
N LEU A 104 -38.15 -11.11 55.51
CA LEU A 104 -39.06 -11.79 54.58
C LEU A 104 -40.40 -12.17 55.23
N ARG A 105 -40.61 -11.87 56.51
CA ARG A 105 -41.91 -12.05 57.16
C ARG A 105 -42.91 -11.01 56.65
N THR A 106 -44.14 -11.43 56.42
CA THR A 106 -45.25 -10.52 56.10
C THR A 106 -46.03 -10.17 57.36
N ASP A 107 -46.24 -11.15 58.25
CA ASP A 107 -46.92 -11.01 59.54
C ASP A 107 -46.00 -11.43 60.70
N GLU A 108 -46.35 -11.06 61.94
CA GLU A 108 -45.53 -11.37 63.12
C GLU A 108 -45.58 -12.85 63.55
N GLU A 109 -46.67 -13.56 63.23
CA GLU A 109 -46.88 -14.98 63.53
C GLU A 109 -46.25 -15.92 62.46
N ASP A 110 -45.63 -15.35 61.42
CA ASP A 110 -45.14 -16.04 60.23
C ASP A 110 -43.71 -16.57 60.44
N ASP A 111 -43.60 -17.63 61.24
CA ASP A 111 -42.32 -18.16 61.70
C ASP A 111 -41.74 -19.28 60.84
N VAL A 112 -42.58 -20.06 60.16
CA VAL A 112 -42.19 -21.20 59.32
C VAL A 112 -42.95 -21.13 58.00
N VAL A 113 -42.21 -21.06 56.89
CA VAL A 113 -42.75 -20.90 55.54
C VAL A 113 -42.28 -22.05 54.65
N ASP A 114 -43.16 -22.46 53.73
CA ASP A 114 -42.87 -23.46 52.71
C ASP A 114 -41.84 -22.97 51.67
N GLY A 115 -41.08 -23.88 51.07
CA GLY A 115 -39.97 -23.58 50.16
C GLY A 115 -40.40 -22.74 48.96
N ALA A 116 -41.54 -23.07 48.34
CA ALA A 116 -42.10 -22.34 47.20
C ALA A 116 -42.51 -20.89 47.55
N GLU A 117 -43.00 -20.66 48.78
CA GLU A 117 -43.36 -19.34 49.26
C GLU A 117 -42.13 -18.54 49.68
N TYR A 118 -41.16 -19.18 50.33
CA TYR A 118 -39.87 -18.60 50.65
C TYR A 118 -39.14 -18.10 49.39
N GLN A 119 -39.12 -18.90 48.32
CA GLN A 119 -38.52 -18.52 47.03
C GLN A 119 -39.24 -17.33 46.37
N ARG A 120 -40.58 -17.27 46.47
CA ARG A 120 -41.37 -16.11 45.99
C ARG A 120 -41.00 -14.83 46.73
N ARG A 121 -40.90 -14.88 48.05
CA ARG A 121 -40.57 -13.71 48.87
C ARG A 121 -39.14 -13.23 48.63
N LEU A 122 -38.19 -14.15 48.48
CA LEU A 122 -36.81 -13.83 48.07
C LEU A 122 -36.76 -13.13 46.71
N ARG A 123 -37.51 -13.64 45.71
CA ARG A 123 -37.58 -13.03 44.37
C ARG A 123 -38.20 -11.63 44.43
N SER A 124 -39.29 -11.43 45.18
CA SER A 124 -39.89 -10.10 45.36
C SER A 124 -38.89 -9.13 45.99
N ARG A 125 -38.17 -9.54 47.03
CA ARG A 125 -37.14 -8.72 47.68
C ARG A 125 -35.96 -8.39 46.76
N LEU A 126 -35.57 -9.32 45.89
CA LEU A 126 -34.52 -9.10 44.90
C LEU A 126 -34.94 -8.07 43.85
N VAL A 127 -36.19 -8.13 43.39
CA VAL A 127 -36.75 -7.16 42.44
C VAL A 127 -36.89 -5.79 43.09
N GLU A 128 -37.35 -5.71 44.34
CA GLU A 128 -37.42 -4.45 45.11
C GLU A 128 -36.05 -3.79 45.30
N GLY A 129 -34.99 -4.59 45.41
CA GLY A 129 -33.61 -4.10 45.58
C GLY A 129 -32.91 -3.66 44.29
N GLN A 130 -33.48 -3.94 43.11
CA GLN A 130 -32.86 -3.65 41.81
C GLN A 130 -33.56 -2.47 41.14
N SER A 131 -32.78 -1.46 40.73
CA SER A 131 -33.31 -0.18 40.24
C SER A 131 -33.78 -0.17 38.78
N SER A 132 -33.54 -1.22 37.99
CA SER A 132 -34.19 -1.43 36.68
C SER A 132 -33.86 -2.81 36.11
N THR A 133 -34.86 -3.51 35.57
CA THR A 133 -34.70 -4.82 34.90
C THR A 133 -35.14 -4.78 33.44
N ASP A 134 -35.14 -3.60 32.83
CA ASP A 134 -35.68 -3.39 31.48
C ASP A 134 -34.96 -4.24 30.44
N TRP A 135 -33.65 -4.46 30.58
CA TRP A 135 -32.85 -5.28 29.67
C TRP A 135 -33.26 -6.75 29.65
N ALA A 136 -33.86 -7.25 30.74
CA ALA A 136 -34.37 -8.60 30.88
C ALA A 136 -35.89 -8.71 30.58
N ALA A 137 -36.57 -7.57 30.43
CA ALA A 137 -37.97 -7.54 30.07
C ALA A 137 -38.16 -8.07 28.65
N LEU A 138 -39.11 -8.98 28.49
CA LEU A 138 -39.44 -9.51 27.17
C LEU A 138 -39.90 -8.36 26.26
N PRO A 139 -39.61 -8.43 24.94
CA PRO A 139 -40.03 -7.40 24.00
C PRO A 139 -41.53 -7.06 24.03
N GLU A 140 -42.37 -8.01 24.45
CA GLU A 140 -43.82 -7.85 24.59
C GLU A 140 -44.21 -7.04 25.84
N ASP A 141 -43.51 -7.22 26.96
CA ASP A 141 -43.75 -6.49 28.20
C ASP A 141 -43.29 -5.03 28.09
N ARG A 142 -42.22 -4.77 27.34
CA ARG A 142 -41.79 -3.40 26.98
C ARG A 142 -42.84 -2.65 26.16
N ARG A 143 -43.59 -3.34 25.29
CA ARG A 143 -44.67 -2.73 24.49
C ARG A 143 -45.89 -2.36 25.33
N ARG A 144 -46.15 -3.08 26.44
CA ARG A 144 -47.24 -2.75 27.37
C ARG A 144 -46.92 -1.56 28.28
N ALA A 145 -45.67 -1.39 28.68
CA ALA A 145 -45.25 -0.22 29.47
C ALA A 145 -45.38 1.11 28.68
N GLY A 146 -45.29 1.05 27.34
CA GLY A 146 -45.42 2.23 26.47
C GLY A 146 -46.84 2.66 26.12
N SER A 147 -47.90 1.93 26.53
CA SER A 147 -49.28 2.27 26.18
C SER A 147 -50.08 2.90 27.34
N GLY A 148 -49.40 3.48 28.32
CA GLY A 148 -50.01 4.03 29.53
C GLY A 148 -49.23 5.18 30.13
N SER A 149 -48.98 6.23 29.34
CA SER A 149 -48.61 7.57 29.83
C SER A 149 -48.71 8.56 28.66
N GLY A 150 -49.93 8.96 28.33
CA GLY A 150 -50.14 10.20 27.56
C GLY A 150 -49.96 11.37 28.52
N SER A 151 -48.82 12.04 28.42
CA SER A 151 -48.64 13.40 28.92
C SER A 151 -48.04 14.18 27.77
N ASP A 152 -48.89 15.00 27.17
CA ASP A 152 -48.51 16.09 26.26
C ASP A 152 -47.47 16.97 26.93
N SER A 153 -46.39 17.22 26.21
CA SER A 153 -45.63 18.46 26.32
C SER A 153 -44.96 18.67 24.97
N ASP A 154 -45.58 19.53 24.18
CA ASP A 154 -45.03 20.19 23.00
C ASP A 154 -43.71 20.87 23.39
N ASP A 155 -42.64 20.66 22.60
CA ASP A 155 -41.62 21.69 22.39
C ASP A 155 -40.92 21.47 21.05
N ASP A 156 -40.65 22.59 20.40
CA ASP A 156 -40.47 22.84 18.97
C ASP A 156 -39.11 22.43 18.37
N GLY A 157 -39.09 22.33 17.03
CA GLY A 157 -37.95 22.77 16.21
C GLY A 157 -37.09 21.68 15.58
N ASP A 158 -37.40 21.28 14.34
CA ASP A 158 -36.69 21.86 13.19
C ASP A 158 -37.10 21.21 11.87
N ASP A 159 -37.53 22.09 10.98
CA ASP A 159 -37.97 21.87 9.62
C ASP A 159 -36.77 21.52 8.72
N ALA A 160 -36.76 20.29 8.16
CA ALA A 160 -35.89 19.95 7.04
C ALA A 160 -36.52 18.84 6.18
N THR A 161 -37.34 19.28 5.23
CA THR A 161 -37.57 18.69 3.90
C THR A 161 -37.84 17.17 3.83
N GLY A 162 -39.10 16.82 4.13
CA GLY A 162 -39.67 15.52 3.81
C GLY A 162 -39.88 15.34 2.30
N LEU A 163 -38.92 14.70 1.63
CA LEU A 163 -39.22 13.83 0.49
C LEU A 163 -39.69 12.48 1.04
N GLY A 164 -40.89 12.07 0.64
CA GLY A 164 -41.56 10.86 1.13
C GLY A 164 -40.69 9.61 1.01
N ALA A 165 -40.30 9.06 2.17
CA ALA A 165 -39.73 7.74 2.28
C ALA A 165 -40.57 6.95 3.30
N GLY A 166 -41.18 5.87 2.83
CA GLY A 166 -41.98 4.97 3.65
C GLY A 166 -41.22 4.47 4.88
N ALA A 167 -41.99 4.17 5.93
CA ALA A 167 -41.60 3.77 7.29
C ALA A 167 -40.81 2.43 7.39
N GLY A 168 -39.82 2.20 6.53
CA GLY A 168 -38.91 1.04 6.54
C GLY A 168 -37.42 1.42 6.53
N GLY A 169 -37.07 2.70 6.44
CA GLY A 169 -35.67 3.17 6.34
C GLY A 169 -34.94 3.33 7.69
N ALA A 170 -35.63 3.83 8.71
CA ALA A 170 -35.01 4.14 10.01
C ALA A 170 -34.61 2.89 10.83
N THR A 171 -35.32 1.78 10.65
CA THR A 171 -35.06 0.54 11.41
C THR A 171 -33.86 -0.26 10.85
N ARG A 172 -33.52 -0.09 9.56
CA ARG A 172 -32.36 -0.73 8.94
C ARG A 172 -31.04 -0.03 9.28
N SER A 173 -31.03 1.32 9.31
CA SER A 173 -29.83 2.10 9.63
C SER A 173 -29.42 1.96 11.11
N GLU A 174 -30.39 1.89 12.02
CA GLU A 174 -30.14 1.64 13.43
C GLU A 174 -29.70 0.19 13.70
N GLY A 175 -30.26 -0.77 12.95
CA GLY A 175 -29.86 -2.18 13.00
C GLY A 175 -28.43 -2.43 12.52
N LEU A 176 -27.96 -1.67 11.51
CA LEU A 176 -26.57 -1.73 11.03
C LEU A 176 -25.60 -1.11 12.04
N ARG A 177 -25.96 0.05 12.60
CA ARG A 177 -25.18 0.72 13.67
C ARG A 177 -24.99 -0.17 14.90
N ARG A 178 -26.08 -0.73 15.43
CA ARG A 178 -26.01 -1.65 16.59
C ARG A 178 -25.22 -2.93 16.31
N ARG A 179 -25.20 -3.41 15.06
CA ARG A 179 -24.39 -4.57 14.66
C ARG A 179 -22.91 -4.22 14.53
N LEU A 180 -22.60 -3.05 14.00
CA LEU A 180 -21.22 -2.54 13.89
C LEU A 180 -20.62 -2.22 15.26
N GLU A 181 -21.41 -1.62 16.17
CA GLU A 181 -20.99 -1.31 17.55
C GLU A 181 -20.80 -2.57 18.40
N ARG A 182 -21.59 -3.64 18.17
CA ARG A 182 -21.42 -4.93 18.85
C ARG A 182 -20.32 -5.80 18.24
N SER A 183 -19.95 -5.57 16.98
CA SER A 183 -18.85 -6.29 16.36
C SER A 183 -17.51 -5.71 16.81
N THR A 184 -16.86 -6.36 17.77
CA THR A 184 -15.51 -5.99 18.25
C THR A 184 -14.39 -6.50 17.35
N ALA A 185 -14.71 -6.97 16.14
CA ALA A 185 -13.70 -7.45 15.20
C ALA A 185 -12.94 -6.26 14.61
N PRO A 186 -11.60 -6.20 14.75
CA PRO A 186 -10.83 -5.13 14.12
C PRO A 186 -10.98 -5.25 12.60
N VAL A 187 -11.61 -4.26 11.97
CA VAL A 187 -11.62 -4.12 10.51
C VAL A 187 -10.24 -3.62 10.11
N THR A 188 -9.26 -4.52 10.03
CA THR A 188 -8.00 -4.22 9.37
C THR A 188 -8.29 -4.18 7.88
N VAL A 189 -8.41 -2.98 7.31
CA VAL A 189 -8.42 -2.80 5.85
C VAL A 189 -7.02 -3.17 5.38
N GLY A 190 -6.85 -4.42 4.95
CA GLY A 190 -5.66 -4.86 4.23
C GLY A 190 -5.69 -4.26 2.83
N SER A 191 -5.45 -2.96 2.69
CA SER A 191 -5.20 -2.38 1.39
C SER A 191 -3.78 -2.78 0.98
N GLY A 192 -3.64 -3.52 -0.12
CA GLY A 192 -2.33 -3.77 -0.75
C GLY A 192 -1.63 -2.48 -1.19
N ALA A 193 -2.36 -1.35 -1.23
CA ALA A 193 -1.80 -0.03 -1.46
C ALA A 193 -1.23 0.59 -0.17
N LEU A 194 -0.08 1.24 -0.30
CA LEU A 194 0.58 1.96 0.78
C LEU A 194 -0.26 3.16 1.22
N PRO A 195 -0.54 3.34 2.53
CA PRO A 195 -1.32 4.48 3.00
C PRO A 195 -0.53 5.79 2.89
N SER A 196 -1.16 6.84 2.37
CA SER A 196 -0.56 8.12 1.97
C SER A 196 -0.11 9.07 3.11
N GLY A 197 0.07 8.58 4.34
CA GLY A 197 0.42 9.44 5.48
C GLY A 197 1.25 8.80 6.59
N ARG A 198 1.28 7.46 6.68
CA ARG A 198 2.10 6.74 7.65
C ARG A 198 2.78 5.56 6.99
N VAL A 199 4.06 5.39 7.27
CA VAL A 199 4.83 4.24 6.78
C VAL A 199 5.26 3.37 7.95
N SER A 200 4.99 2.06 7.89
CA SER A 200 5.49 1.10 8.87
C SER A 200 6.92 0.69 8.53
N ILE A 201 7.88 1.31 9.23
CA ILE A 201 9.31 1.06 9.08
C ILE A 201 9.88 0.61 10.40
N ARG A 202 10.63 -0.49 10.39
CA ARG A 202 11.42 -0.95 11.54
C ARG A 202 12.90 -0.98 11.20
N ARG A 203 13.71 -0.58 12.17
CA ARG A 203 15.16 -0.73 12.07
C ARG A 203 15.54 -2.17 12.34
N VAL A 204 16.38 -2.69 11.46
CA VAL A 204 16.93 -4.03 11.52
C VAL A 204 18.44 -3.91 11.81
N ARG A 205 19.16 -5.02 12.00
CA ARG A 205 20.61 -4.96 12.19
C ARG A 205 21.24 -4.24 11.00
N ASP A 206 22.20 -3.34 11.27
CA ASP A 206 22.92 -2.61 10.23
C ASP A 206 23.60 -3.60 9.27
N ALA A 207 23.62 -3.29 7.97
CA ALA A 207 24.11 -4.22 6.94
C ALA A 207 25.61 -4.50 7.10
N ASN A 208 26.38 -3.49 7.52
CA ASN A 208 27.82 -3.60 7.69
C ASN A 208 28.25 -3.70 9.17
N ALA A 209 27.39 -4.22 10.04
CA ALA A 209 27.69 -4.34 11.47
C ALA A 209 28.98 -5.13 11.78
N LYS A 210 29.36 -6.09 10.93
CA LYS A 210 30.59 -6.89 11.09
C LYS A 210 31.85 -6.10 10.76
N GLU A 211 31.79 -5.23 9.74
CA GLU A 211 32.93 -4.44 9.28
C GLU A 211 32.43 -3.13 8.69
N THR A 212 32.57 -2.06 9.47
CA THR A 212 32.28 -0.71 9.02
C THR A 212 33.31 -0.25 7.99
N ALA A 213 32.88 0.54 7.00
CA ALA A 213 33.78 1.14 6.04
C ALA A 213 34.65 2.20 6.71
N LYS A 214 35.91 2.36 6.26
CA LYS A 214 36.85 3.34 6.80
C LYS A 214 36.78 4.67 6.03
N GLY A 215 35.58 5.09 5.66
CA GLY A 215 35.32 6.27 4.85
C GLY A 215 33.84 6.40 4.53
N VAL A 216 33.50 7.46 3.81
CA VAL A 216 32.11 7.72 3.37
C VAL A 216 31.62 6.56 2.50
N VAL A 217 30.39 6.11 2.74
CA VAL A 217 29.71 5.19 1.82
C VAL A 217 29.26 6.01 0.62
N SER A 218 29.96 5.86 -0.50
CA SER A 218 29.77 6.67 -1.69
C SER A 218 28.56 6.24 -2.50
N ALA A 219 28.37 4.93 -2.69
CA ALA A 219 27.22 4.37 -3.40
C ALA A 219 26.74 3.05 -2.75
N LEU A 220 25.43 2.84 -2.80
CA LEU A 220 24.75 1.62 -2.38
C LEU A 220 23.87 1.10 -3.51
N GLN A 221 23.85 -0.22 -3.70
CA GLN A 221 22.89 -0.86 -4.60
C GLN A 221 22.63 -2.31 -4.16
N PHE A 222 21.37 -2.72 -4.19
CA PHE A 222 21.02 -4.12 -4.02
C PHE A 222 21.20 -4.87 -5.35
N HIS A 223 21.58 -6.14 -5.25
CA HIS A 223 21.61 -7.04 -6.38
C HIS A 223 20.18 -7.27 -6.89
N PRO A 224 19.91 -7.19 -8.20
CA PRO A 224 18.56 -7.23 -8.75
C PRO A 224 17.81 -8.53 -8.45
N THR A 225 18.51 -9.67 -8.40
CA THR A 225 17.90 -10.99 -8.19
C THR A 225 18.23 -11.62 -6.84
N GLY A 226 19.15 -11.06 -6.07
CA GLY A 226 19.75 -11.72 -4.91
C GLY A 226 19.68 -10.83 -3.67
N ALA A 227 19.64 -11.44 -2.49
CA ALA A 227 19.69 -10.73 -1.20
C ALA A 227 21.12 -10.25 -0.88
N LEU A 228 21.79 -9.61 -1.84
CA LEU A 228 23.12 -9.04 -1.72
C LEU A 228 23.03 -7.52 -1.79
N LEU A 229 23.74 -6.84 -0.91
CA LEU A 229 23.92 -5.40 -0.90
C LEU A 229 25.37 -5.07 -1.23
N MET A 230 25.57 -4.29 -2.28
CA MET A 230 26.85 -3.68 -2.60
C MET A 230 26.97 -2.35 -1.87
N ALA A 231 28.08 -2.16 -1.16
CA ALA A 231 28.46 -0.91 -0.52
C ALA A 231 29.84 -0.47 -1.01
N ALA A 232 29.86 0.58 -1.81
CA ALA A 232 31.07 1.27 -2.23
C ALA A 232 31.45 2.32 -1.21
N SER A 233 32.75 2.45 -0.95
CA SER A 233 33.26 3.47 -0.05
C SER A 233 34.50 4.14 -0.63
N MET A 234 34.72 5.37 -0.17
CA MET A 234 35.93 6.14 -0.47
C MET A 234 37.22 5.50 0.08
N ASP A 235 37.13 4.39 0.83
CA ASP A 235 38.28 3.59 1.29
C ASP A 235 38.86 2.65 0.22
N ASN A 236 38.63 2.97 -1.06
CA ASN A 236 39.09 2.22 -2.23
C ASN A 236 38.55 0.78 -2.26
N ARG A 237 37.39 0.50 -1.66
CA ARG A 237 36.80 -0.84 -1.64
C ARG A 237 35.33 -0.84 -1.98
N ILE A 238 34.91 -1.93 -2.62
CA ILE A 238 33.51 -2.34 -2.70
C ILE A 238 33.34 -3.56 -1.80
N ARG A 239 32.33 -3.52 -0.93
CA ARG A 239 31.99 -4.62 -0.03
C ARG A 239 30.62 -5.16 -0.39
N PHE A 240 30.50 -6.48 -0.36
CA PHE A 240 29.24 -7.19 -0.56
C PHE A 240 28.78 -7.77 0.76
N PHE A 241 27.53 -7.49 1.13
CA PHE A 241 26.89 -7.98 2.34
C PHE A 241 25.64 -8.75 1.97
N GLU A 242 25.40 -9.87 2.65
CA GLU A 242 24.12 -10.56 2.62
C GLU A 242 23.11 -9.67 3.36
N ALA A 243 22.08 -9.19 2.68
CA ALA A 243 21.06 -8.34 3.28
C ALA A 243 19.86 -9.23 3.64
N ASP A 244 19.97 -9.97 4.75
CA ASP A 244 18.89 -10.79 5.33
C ASP A 244 18.21 -10.09 6.54
N GLY A 245 18.91 -9.15 7.15
CA GLY A 245 18.44 -8.33 8.26
C GLY A 245 18.78 -8.91 9.63
N SER A 246 18.88 -10.24 9.75
CA SER A 246 19.27 -10.85 11.02
C SER A 246 20.77 -10.82 11.26
N ARG A 247 21.55 -11.49 10.39
CA ARG A 247 23.00 -11.69 10.59
C ARG A 247 23.87 -10.76 9.76
N ASN A 248 23.40 -10.34 8.58
CA ASN A 248 24.09 -9.53 7.59
C ASN A 248 25.58 -9.84 7.43
N ARG A 249 25.89 -11.02 6.89
CA ARG A 249 27.27 -11.48 6.75
C ARG A 249 27.97 -10.77 5.58
N LYS A 250 29.21 -10.34 5.80
CA LYS A 250 30.10 -9.91 4.71
C LYS A 250 30.45 -11.11 3.82
N VAL A 251 30.14 -11.01 2.52
CA VAL A 251 30.41 -12.04 1.51
C VAL A 251 31.78 -11.82 0.90
N ALA A 252 32.04 -10.61 0.40
CA ALA A 252 33.29 -10.28 -0.28
C ALA A 252 33.70 -8.82 -0.02
N ALA A 253 34.99 -8.54 -0.16
CA ALA A 253 35.51 -7.18 -0.28
C ALA A 253 36.56 -7.13 -1.38
N VAL A 254 36.32 -6.26 -2.35
CA VAL A 254 37.19 -6.00 -3.49
C VAL A 254 37.91 -4.70 -3.23
N HIS A 255 39.23 -4.66 -3.43
CA HIS A 255 40.05 -3.48 -3.22
C HIS A 255 40.66 -2.99 -4.53
N PHE A 256 40.55 -1.70 -4.78
CA PHE A 256 41.07 -1.01 -5.96
C PHE A 256 42.19 -0.04 -5.54
N PRO A 257 43.46 -0.44 -5.57
CA PRO A 257 44.55 0.31 -4.91
C PRO A 257 44.63 1.78 -5.35
N ASP A 258 44.44 2.05 -6.63
CA ASP A 258 44.74 3.36 -7.24
C ASP A 258 43.54 4.31 -7.36
N MET A 259 42.37 3.92 -6.83
CA MET A 259 41.11 4.64 -7.06
C MET A 259 40.16 4.65 -5.85
N PRO A 260 39.90 5.83 -5.25
CA PRO A 260 38.76 6.00 -4.37
C PRO A 260 37.46 5.93 -5.16
N VAL A 261 36.55 5.07 -4.71
CA VAL A 261 35.28 4.81 -5.40
C VAL A 261 34.31 5.94 -5.10
N MET A 262 34.00 6.76 -6.12
CA MET A 262 33.05 7.88 -6.01
C MET A 262 31.63 7.46 -6.31
N ASP A 263 31.45 6.54 -7.25
CA ASP A 263 30.16 5.92 -7.55
C ASP A 263 30.41 4.47 -7.97
N ALA A 264 29.42 3.63 -7.70
CA ALA A 264 29.44 2.23 -8.10
C ALA A 264 28.03 1.73 -8.36
N ARG A 265 27.89 0.98 -9.45
CA ARG A 265 26.60 0.47 -9.91
C ARG A 265 26.74 -0.97 -10.42
N LEU A 266 25.72 -1.77 -10.20
CA LEU A 266 25.58 -3.12 -10.73
C LEU A 266 24.96 -3.06 -12.13
N SER A 267 25.33 -4.02 -12.98
CA SER A 267 24.63 -4.31 -14.23
C SER A 267 23.18 -4.68 -13.97
N GLY A 268 22.29 -4.50 -14.95
CA GLY A 268 20.89 -4.96 -14.90
C GLY A 268 20.76 -6.45 -14.57
N ASP A 269 21.71 -7.28 -15.02
CA ASP A 269 21.79 -8.71 -14.68
C ASP A 269 22.31 -9.00 -13.27
N GLY A 270 22.92 -8.00 -12.62
CA GLY A 270 23.62 -8.15 -11.36
C GLY A 270 24.98 -8.84 -11.44
N MET A 271 25.38 -9.38 -12.60
CA MET A 271 26.61 -10.18 -12.73
C MET A 271 27.90 -9.35 -12.69
N MET A 272 27.84 -8.09 -13.13
CA MET A 272 28.99 -7.19 -13.17
C MET A 272 28.74 -6.00 -12.24
N ALA A 273 29.78 -5.57 -11.52
CA ALA A 273 29.81 -4.32 -10.80
C ALA A 273 30.80 -3.35 -11.45
N PHE A 274 30.39 -2.10 -11.62
CA PHE A 274 31.21 -1.02 -12.16
C PHE A 274 31.59 -0.08 -11.02
N ALA A 275 32.85 0.32 -10.99
CA ALA A 275 33.37 1.28 -10.02
C ALA A 275 34.08 2.41 -10.75
N VAL A 276 33.70 3.65 -10.43
CA VAL A 276 34.31 4.85 -10.99
C VAL A 276 34.84 5.76 -9.89
N GLY A 277 35.70 6.70 -10.26
CA GLY A 277 36.37 7.56 -9.30
C GLY A 277 37.04 8.75 -9.96
N ARG A 278 37.78 9.55 -9.20
CA ARG A 278 38.52 10.71 -9.72
C ARG A 278 39.78 10.31 -10.50
N ARG A 279 39.62 9.42 -11.47
CA ARG A 279 40.65 8.83 -12.32
C ARG A 279 40.12 8.70 -13.75
N PRO A 280 41.00 8.64 -14.76
CA PRO A 280 40.62 8.47 -16.16
C PRO A 280 40.29 7.03 -16.54
N HIS A 281 40.36 6.10 -15.59
CA HIS A 281 40.10 4.68 -15.78
C HIS A 281 38.99 4.26 -14.82
N TYR A 282 38.31 3.16 -15.13
CA TYR A 282 37.28 2.58 -14.27
C TYR A 282 37.54 1.09 -14.08
N TYR A 283 36.96 0.52 -13.03
CA TYR A 283 37.06 -0.91 -12.76
C TYR A 283 35.75 -1.61 -13.09
N THR A 284 35.89 -2.78 -13.71
CA THR A 284 34.82 -3.75 -13.89
C THR A 284 35.12 -4.92 -12.97
N TYR A 285 34.13 -5.37 -12.23
CA TYR A 285 34.24 -6.51 -11.33
C TYR A 285 33.19 -7.54 -11.71
N ASP A 286 33.66 -8.69 -12.19
CA ASP A 286 32.78 -9.82 -12.46
C ASP A 286 32.51 -10.55 -11.15
N ILE A 287 31.26 -10.55 -10.70
CA ILE A 287 30.84 -11.13 -9.43
C ILE A 287 30.99 -12.66 -9.40
N PRO A 288 30.50 -13.45 -10.37
CA PRO A 288 30.68 -14.90 -10.37
C PRO A 288 32.15 -15.32 -10.43
N SER A 289 32.97 -14.66 -11.25
CA SER A 289 34.39 -15.00 -11.40
C SER A 289 35.28 -14.31 -10.36
N ALA A 290 34.71 -13.48 -9.49
CA ALA A 290 35.41 -12.64 -8.51
C ALA A 290 36.63 -11.89 -9.08
N THR A 291 36.57 -11.50 -10.36
CA THR A 291 37.71 -10.94 -11.09
C THR A 291 37.53 -9.46 -11.32
N ALA A 292 38.44 -8.66 -10.77
CA ALA A 292 38.50 -7.23 -11.01
C ALA A 292 39.38 -6.94 -12.24
N THR A 293 38.80 -6.41 -13.32
CA THR A 293 39.56 -5.92 -14.47
C THR A 293 39.57 -4.39 -14.47
N ARG A 294 40.78 -3.82 -14.54
CA ARG A 294 40.96 -2.40 -14.79
C ARG A 294 40.77 -2.13 -16.28
N VAL A 295 39.82 -1.28 -16.62
CA VAL A 295 39.65 -0.79 -17.99
C VAL A 295 40.40 0.53 -18.11
N PRO A 296 41.35 0.66 -19.05
CA PRO A 296 42.09 1.89 -19.25
C PRO A 296 41.18 3.01 -19.75
N ARG A 297 41.77 4.18 -20.04
CA ARG A 297 41.03 5.32 -20.58
C ARG A 297 40.28 4.92 -21.86
N LEU A 298 39.05 5.40 -22.01
CA LEU A 298 38.25 5.23 -23.22
C LEU A 298 39.03 5.79 -24.43
N GLU A 299 39.12 5.00 -25.50
CA GLU A 299 39.95 5.34 -26.65
C GLU A 299 39.49 6.64 -27.33
N GLY A 300 40.45 7.43 -27.83
CA GLY A 300 40.18 8.65 -28.58
C GLY A 300 39.82 9.89 -27.75
N ARG A 301 39.79 9.81 -26.42
CA ARG A 301 39.60 10.97 -25.54
C ARG A 301 40.68 11.10 -24.49
N ALA A 302 40.88 12.32 -24.00
CA ALA A 302 41.87 12.67 -22.99
C ALA A 302 41.23 13.05 -21.65
N ASP A 303 40.07 12.47 -21.33
CA ASP A 303 39.28 12.86 -20.16
C ASP A 303 40.09 12.73 -18.87
N ALA A 304 39.98 13.74 -18.00
CA ALA A 304 40.76 13.81 -16.77
C ALA A 304 40.17 12.92 -15.65
N SER A 305 38.84 12.76 -15.59
CA SER A 305 38.16 12.06 -14.50
C SER A 305 36.79 11.53 -14.88
N LEU A 306 36.50 10.27 -14.54
CA LEU A 306 35.18 9.64 -14.66
C LEU A 306 34.51 9.59 -13.28
N GLU A 307 33.88 10.67 -12.84
CA GLU A 307 33.38 10.78 -11.46
C GLU A 307 31.97 10.21 -11.27
N SER A 308 31.11 10.32 -12.29
CA SER A 308 29.70 9.92 -12.25
C SER A 308 29.33 9.17 -13.51
N PHE A 309 28.46 8.19 -13.37
CA PHE A 309 28.01 7.36 -14.48
C PHE A 309 26.64 6.77 -14.20
N ALA A 310 25.97 6.32 -15.25
CA ALA A 310 24.74 5.55 -15.15
C ALA A 310 24.89 4.22 -15.90
N VAL A 311 24.13 3.21 -15.48
CA VAL A 311 24.09 1.89 -16.10
C VAL A 311 22.68 1.64 -16.61
N SER A 312 22.54 1.07 -17.81
CA SER A 312 21.23 0.68 -18.30
C SER A 312 20.64 -0.47 -17.47
N PRO A 313 19.36 -0.41 -17.10
CA PRO A 313 18.72 -1.43 -16.26
C PRO A 313 18.40 -2.73 -17.02
N GLN A 314 18.49 -2.74 -18.34
CA GLN A 314 18.10 -3.86 -19.19
C GLN A 314 19.15 -4.99 -19.20
N PRO A 315 18.74 -6.27 -19.01
CA PRO A 315 19.61 -7.44 -18.94
C PRO A 315 20.25 -7.90 -20.28
N GLY A 316 20.21 -7.08 -21.33
CA GLY A 316 20.70 -7.48 -22.67
C GLY A 316 21.32 -6.35 -23.50
N ALA A 317 20.73 -5.17 -23.48
CA ALA A 317 21.30 -3.95 -24.06
C ALA A 317 22.02 -3.16 -22.96
N SER A 318 23.19 -3.67 -22.57
CA SER A 318 23.91 -3.19 -21.39
C SER A 318 24.90 -2.07 -21.79
N LEU A 319 24.48 -0.83 -21.57
CA LEU A 319 25.20 0.40 -21.87
C LEU A 319 25.60 1.12 -20.58
N LEU A 320 26.77 1.74 -20.61
CA LEU A 320 27.27 2.68 -19.60
C LEU A 320 27.21 4.08 -20.17
N ALA A 321 26.70 5.03 -19.42
CA ALA A 321 26.79 6.46 -19.74
C ALA A 321 27.72 7.13 -18.73
N PHE A 322 28.89 7.57 -19.17
CA PHE A 322 29.83 8.32 -18.36
C PHE A 322 29.59 9.82 -18.51
N LEU A 323 29.46 10.52 -17.39
CA LEU A 323 29.27 11.97 -17.37
C LEU A 323 30.64 12.64 -17.24
N VAL A 324 31.09 13.27 -18.31
CA VAL A 324 32.37 13.96 -18.36
C VAL A 324 32.16 15.44 -18.03
N LYS A 325 33.13 16.04 -17.33
CA LYS A 325 33.11 17.47 -16.97
C LYS A 325 33.03 18.41 -18.19
N ASP A 326 33.41 17.93 -19.37
CA ASP A 326 33.41 18.70 -20.61
C ASP A 326 32.01 18.85 -21.24
N GLY A 327 30.95 18.32 -20.61
CA GLY A 327 29.58 18.35 -21.15
C GLY A 327 29.23 17.16 -22.03
N ASP A 328 30.22 16.38 -22.42
CA ASP A 328 30.02 15.17 -23.21
C ASP A 328 29.60 13.99 -22.32
N ILE A 329 28.59 13.25 -22.78
CA ILE A 329 28.15 11.99 -22.19
C ILE A 329 28.67 10.87 -23.09
N VAL A 330 29.61 10.08 -22.58
CA VAL A 330 30.23 9.00 -23.35
C VAL A 330 29.48 7.70 -23.10
N LEU A 331 28.99 7.07 -24.17
CA LEU A 331 28.32 5.78 -24.11
C LEU A 331 29.33 4.67 -24.37
N ALA A 332 29.38 3.66 -23.50
CA ALA A 332 30.22 2.49 -23.64
C ALA A 332 29.43 1.19 -23.48
N SER A 333 29.85 0.14 -24.17
CA SER A 333 29.26 -1.20 -24.02
C SER A 333 29.84 -1.86 -22.77
N THR A 334 29.00 -2.49 -21.95
CA THR A 334 29.49 -3.22 -20.76
C THR A 334 30.24 -4.49 -21.11
N ALA A 335 29.85 -5.17 -22.20
CA ALA A 335 30.43 -6.44 -22.63
C ALA A 335 31.82 -6.26 -23.25
N THR A 336 31.95 -5.34 -24.21
CA THR A 336 33.23 -5.09 -24.91
C THR A 336 34.08 -4.05 -24.22
N ARG A 337 33.51 -3.25 -23.30
CA ARG A 337 34.18 -2.15 -22.57
C ARG A 337 34.69 -1.04 -23.51
N GLN A 338 34.22 -1.02 -24.74
CA GLN A 338 34.57 -0.05 -25.76
C GLN A 338 33.53 1.09 -25.84
N PRO A 339 33.94 2.30 -26.21
CA PRO A 339 33.02 3.40 -26.47
C PRO A 339 32.17 3.09 -27.71
N VAL A 340 30.85 3.24 -27.59
CA VAL A 340 29.87 3.03 -28.67
C VAL A 340 29.52 4.35 -29.36
N GLY A 341 29.52 5.46 -28.61
CA GLY A 341 29.21 6.77 -29.15
C GLY A 341 29.29 7.85 -28.09
N VAL A 342 29.13 9.11 -28.52
CA VAL A 342 29.15 10.27 -27.63
C VAL A 342 27.94 11.12 -27.90
N VAL A 343 27.29 11.53 -26.81
CA VAL A 343 26.14 12.40 -26.81
C VAL A 343 26.57 13.72 -26.16
N ARG A 344 26.50 14.82 -26.90
CA ARG A 344 27.06 16.12 -26.50
C ARG A 344 25.97 17.01 -25.92
N ALA A 345 25.97 17.20 -24.60
CA ALA A 345 25.05 18.11 -23.91
C ALA A 345 25.56 19.55 -23.96
N SER A 346 24.66 20.52 -23.77
CA SER A 346 25.01 21.94 -23.78
C SER A 346 25.82 22.38 -22.56
N ALA A 347 25.74 21.62 -21.47
CA ALA A 347 26.37 21.89 -20.18
C ALA A 347 26.82 20.56 -19.53
N PRO A 348 27.77 20.60 -18.58
CA PRO A 348 28.16 19.42 -17.79
C PRO A 348 26.95 18.81 -17.10
N ALA A 349 26.65 17.55 -17.45
CA ALA A 349 25.63 16.76 -16.79
C ALA A 349 26.14 16.32 -15.41
N ARG A 350 25.32 16.55 -14.37
CA ARG A 350 25.60 16.15 -12.98
C ARG A 350 24.99 14.79 -12.66
N ALA A 351 23.83 14.52 -13.24
CA ALA A 351 23.10 13.29 -13.07
C ALA A 351 22.59 12.79 -14.42
N ALA A 352 22.44 11.47 -14.52
CA ALA A 352 21.80 10.83 -15.65
C ALA A 352 21.07 9.56 -15.18
N ALA A 353 19.95 9.28 -15.84
CA ALA A 353 19.14 8.11 -15.56
C ALA A 353 18.66 7.50 -16.88
N PHE A 354 18.81 6.19 -17.01
CA PHE A 354 18.23 5.46 -18.13
C PHE A 354 16.73 5.23 -17.89
N THR A 355 15.96 5.29 -18.96
CA THR A 355 14.58 4.78 -18.96
C THR A 355 14.56 3.28 -18.69
N ALA A 356 13.48 2.78 -18.10
CA ALA A 356 13.32 1.35 -17.82
C ALA A 356 13.49 0.50 -19.10
N ASP A 357 13.01 0.98 -20.24
CA ASP A 357 13.14 0.33 -21.54
C ASP A 357 14.57 0.35 -22.12
N GLY A 358 15.48 1.14 -21.54
CA GLY A 358 16.86 1.31 -22.02
C GLY A 358 17.00 2.03 -23.36
N ARG A 359 15.92 2.60 -23.91
CA ARG A 359 15.91 3.27 -25.22
C ARG A 359 16.30 4.74 -25.15
N SER A 360 16.00 5.39 -24.03
CA SER A 360 16.28 6.80 -23.81
C SER A 360 17.11 7.02 -22.55
N LEU A 361 17.94 8.05 -22.59
CA LEU A 361 18.72 8.55 -21.47
C LEU A 361 18.25 9.95 -21.12
N VAL A 362 17.96 10.18 -19.84
CA VAL A 362 17.65 11.50 -19.31
C VAL A 362 18.89 12.01 -18.60
N SER A 363 19.35 13.21 -18.94
CA SER A 363 20.48 13.86 -18.29
C SER A 363 20.11 15.26 -17.83
N SER A 364 20.66 15.68 -16.71
CA SER A 364 20.42 16.99 -16.13
C SER A 364 21.71 17.58 -15.59
N GLY A 365 21.89 18.89 -15.77
CA GLY A 365 23.15 19.58 -15.47
C GLY A 365 22.98 20.91 -14.75
N ASP A 366 24.04 21.72 -14.85
CA ASP A 366 24.14 23.04 -14.22
C ASP A 366 23.32 24.12 -14.95
N ASP A 367 22.80 23.83 -16.15
CA ASP A 367 22.00 24.74 -16.97
C ASP A 367 20.51 24.76 -16.60
N GLY A 368 20.08 23.95 -15.63
CA GLY A 368 18.67 23.84 -15.22
C GLY A 368 17.76 23.24 -16.29
N MET A 369 18.34 22.59 -17.30
CA MET A 369 17.62 21.95 -18.39
C MET A 369 17.72 20.43 -18.26
N VAL A 370 16.59 19.76 -18.48
CA VAL A 370 16.55 18.31 -18.58
C VAL A 370 16.58 17.92 -20.05
N HIS A 371 17.60 17.14 -20.42
CA HIS A 371 17.81 16.67 -21.79
C HIS A 371 17.39 15.21 -21.89
N VAL A 372 16.61 14.90 -22.93
CA VAL A 372 16.17 13.53 -23.25
C VAL A 372 16.82 13.10 -24.55
N TRP A 373 17.61 12.05 -24.47
CA TRP A 373 18.40 11.50 -25.57
C TRP A 373 17.80 10.19 -26.05
N ASP A 374 17.67 10.02 -27.36
CA ASP A 374 17.41 8.73 -27.98
C ASP A 374 18.75 8.01 -28.18
N LEU A 375 18.92 6.86 -27.53
CA LEU A 375 20.16 6.08 -27.56
C LEU A 375 20.32 5.28 -28.84
N ARG A 376 19.22 4.92 -29.52
CA ARG A 376 19.27 4.22 -30.80
C ARG A 376 19.78 5.14 -31.90
N MET A 377 19.36 6.40 -31.86
CA MET A 377 19.81 7.44 -32.81
C MET A 377 21.03 8.23 -32.31
N GLN A 378 21.42 8.06 -31.04
CA GLN A 378 22.47 8.82 -30.35
C GLN A 378 22.31 10.34 -30.52
N ARG A 379 21.08 10.84 -30.42
CA ARG A 379 20.72 12.24 -30.68
C ARG A 379 19.77 12.79 -29.62
N LEU A 380 19.77 14.11 -29.48
CA LEU A 380 18.81 14.80 -28.62
C LEU A 380 17.42 14.60 -29.20
N ARG A 381 16.52 13.97 -28.45
CA ARG A 381 15.10 13.88 -28.81
C ARG A 381 14.41 15.20 -28.46
N GLY A 382 14.72 15.75 -27.30
CA GLY A 382 14.30 17.08 -26.91
C GLY A 382 14.82 17.47 -25.54
N ARG A 383 14.46 18.68 -25.12
CA ARG A 383 14.84 19.23 -23.82
C ARG A 383 13.71 20.10 -23.29
N PHE A 384 13.59 20.15 -21.97
CA PHE A 384 12.66 21.04 -21.29
C PHE A 384 13.33 21.76 -20.12
N VAL A 385 12.77 22.92 -19.78
CA VAL A 385 13.25 23.73 -18.65
C VAL A 385 12.63 23.22 -17.36
N ASP A 386 13.45 22.92 -16.35
CA ASP A 386 12.98 22.60 -15.00
C ASP A 386 12.40 23.87 -14.34
N GLU A 387 11.32 23.72 -13.57
CA GLU A 387 10.68 24.87 -12.93
C GLU A 387 11.60 25.44 -11.85
N GLY A 388 12.02 26.69 -12.04
CA GLY A 388 12.99 27.38 -11.18
C GLY A 388 14.39 27.51 -11.79
N MET A 389 14.70 26.81 -12.90
CA MET A 389 15.98 26.88 -13.62
C MET A 389 17.21 26.86 -12.68
N GLN A 390 17.17 25.96 -11.69
CA GLN A 390 18.29 25.82 -10.75
C GLN A 390 19.21 24.69 -11.21
N ALA A 391 20.46 24.73 -10.75
CA ALA A 391 21.41 23.66 -11.02
C ALA A 391 20.88 22.34 -10.45
N THR A 392 20.74 21.37 -11.33
CA THR A 392 20.23 20.05 -10.95
C THR A 392 21.38 19.16 -10.50
N SER A 393 21.12 18.39 -9.45
CA SER A 393 22.13 17.64 -8.71
C SER A 393 21.89 16.13 -8.76
N SER A 394 20.63 15.70 -8.86
CA SER A 394 20.23 14.30 -8.84
C SER A 394 18.98 14.09 -9.69
N LEU A 395 18.82 12.87 -10.22
CA LEU A 395 17.72 12.46 -11.09
C LEU A 395 17.29 11.05 -10.72
N ALA A 396 15.98 10.81 -10.72
CA ALA A 396 15.42 9.47 -10.55
C ALA A 396 14.20 9.28 -11.45
N LEU A 397 14.20 8.22 -12.24
CA LEU A 397 13.03 7.76 -12.97
C LEU A 397 12.34 6.67 -12.15
N ALA A 398 11.01 6.74 -12.07
CA ALA A 398 10.23 5.66 -11.49
C ALA A 398 10.39 4.40 -12.35
N PRO A 399 10.54 3.20 -11.76
CA PRO A 399 10.73 1.97 -12.54
C PRO A 399 9.58 1.64 -13.48
N GLY A 400 8.34 2.04 -13.14
CA GLY A 400 7.16 1.92 -14.00
C GLY A 400 7.08 2.97 -15.14
N GLY A 401 8.04 3.91 -15.20
CA GLY A 401 8.05 4.95 -16.23
C GLY A 401 6.97 6.02 -16.08
N GLU A 402 6.33 6.14 -14.91
CA GLU A 402 5.24 7.09 -14.68
C GLU A 402 5.73 8.49 -14.27
N ALA A 403 6.81 8.55 -13.50
CA ALA A 403 7.28 9.81 -12.91
C ALA A 403 8.80 9.99 -13.04
N LEU A 404 9.20 11.25 -13.16
CA LEU A 404 10.59 11.71 -13.13
C LEU A 404 10.75 12.69 -11.96
N ALA A 405 11.66 12.37 -11.04
CA ALA A 405 12.06 13.29 -9.97
C ALA A 405 13.39 13.96 -10.32
N VAL A 406 13.41 15.29 -10.25
CA VAL A 406 14.57 16.15 -10.49
C VAL A 406 14.92 16.86 -9.19
N GLY A 407 16.12 16.60 -8.67
CA GLY A 407 16.61 17.24 -7.44
C GLY A 407 17.53 18.41 -7.73
N SER A 408 17.23 19.57 -7.13
CA SER A 408 18.02 20.80 -7.26
C SER A 408 19.06 20.95 -6.15
N ASP A 409 20.08 21.77 -6.41
CA ASP A 409 21.05 22.25 -5.43
C ASP A 409 20.41 23.07 -4.28
N ALA A 410 19.26 23.72 -4.52
CA ALA A 410 18.56 24.48 -3.48
C ALA A 410 17.79 23.61 -2.47
N GLY A 411 17.71 22.29 -2.68
CA GLY A 411 16.91 21.39 -1.84
C GLY A 411 15.47 21.17 -2.32
N ILE A 412 15.12 21.72 -3.47
CA ILE A 412 13.82 21.50 -4.12
C ILE A 412 13.87 20.22 -4.94
N VAL A 413 12.83 19.39 -4.87
CA VAL A 413 12.64 18.24 -5.75
C VAL A 413 11.36 18.46 -6.57
N ASN A 414 11.52 18.62 -7.87
CA ASN A 414 10.43 18.72 -8.82
C ASN A 414 10.08 17.33 -9.32
N VAL A 415 8.79 16.99 -9.31
CA VAL A 415 8.30 15.71 -9.83
C VAL A 415 7.44 15.96 -11.07
N TYR A 416 7.80 15.31 -12.16
CA TYR A 416 7.14 15.40 -13.46
C TYR A 416 6.48 14.07 -13.80
N ASP A 417 5.31 14.13 -14.44
CA ASP A 417 4.74 12.96 -15.12
C ASP A 417 5.54 12.71 -16.40
N TRP A 418 6.12 11.52 -16.51
CA TRP A 418 6.94 11.15 -17.67
C TRP A 418 6.12 11.09 -18.96
N SER A 419 4.84 10.72 -18.90
CA SER A 419 3.96 10.71 -20.07
C SER A 419 3.67 12.13 -20.59
N ALA A 420 3.66 13.11 -19.68
CA ALA A 420 3.56 14.52 -20.06
C ALA A 420 4.88 15.03 -20.67
N VAL A 421 6.02 14.60 -20.13
CA VAL A 421 7.35 14.88 -20.71
C VAL A 421 7.41 14.31 -22.12
N ASP A 422 7.09 13.03 -22.32
CA ASP A 422 7.24 12.34 -23.60
C ASP A 422 6.40 12.97 -24.72
N ARG A 423 5.17 13.41 -24.40
CA ARG A 423 4.31 14.17 -25.33
C ARG A 423 4.80 15.57 -25.66
N CYS A 424 5.58 16.17 -24.76
CA CYS A 424 6.09 17.52 -24.94
C CYS A 424 7.37 17.53 -25.79
N LEU A 425 8.06 16.40 -25.90
CA LEU A 425 9.22 16.25 -26.75
C LEU A 425 8.78 16.14 -28.22
N PRO A 426 9.45 16.84 -29.15
CA PRO A 426 9.15 16.68 -30.56
C PRO A 426 9.40 15.22 -30.97
N GLU A 427 8.38 14.56 -31.51
CA GLU A 427 8.60 13.31 -32.23
C GLU A 427 9.44 13.63 -33.47
N ASN A 428 10.50 12.86 -33.70
CA ASN A 428 11.27 12.92 -34.94
C ASN A 428 10.43 12.31 -36.08
N THR A 429 9.34 12.96 -36.43
CA THR A 429 8.46 12.57 -37.53
C THR A 429 9.06 13.09 -38.82
N HIS A 430 10.06 12.39 -39.35
CA HIS A 430 10.27 12.36 -40.80
C HIS A 430 9.23 11.41 -41.42
N SER A 431 7.93 11.70 -41.24
CA SER A 431 6.92 11.18 -42.17
C SER A 431 6.86 12.17 -43.31
N ILE A 432 7.29 11.72 -44.47
CA ILE A 432 7.10 12.38 -45.75
C ILE A 432 5.60 12.64 -45.88
N SER A 433 5.18 13.89 -45.69
CA SER A 433 3.84 14.32 -46.07
C SER A 433 3.78 14.21 -47.58
N ALA A 434 3.25 13.09 -48.08
CA ALA A 434 2.75 13.00 -49.43
C ALA A 434 1.58 13.97 -49.54
N THR A 435 1.87 15.21 -49.88
CA THR A 435 0.88 16.17 -50.37
C THR A 435 0.41 15.68 -51.73
N SER A 436 -0.60 14.80 -51.73
CA SER A 436 -1.48 14.62 -52.88
C SER A 436 -2.38 15.86 -53.00
N SER A 437 -1.79 16.98 -53.42
CA SER A 437 -2.55 18.13 -53.90
C SER A 437 -2.87 17.89 -55.36
N SER A 438 -4.12 17.46 -55.61
CA SER A 438 -4.77 17.48 -56.91
C SER A 438 -4.61 18.85 -57.57
N ARG A 439 -3.86 18.92 -58.66
CA ARG A 439 -3.79 20.11 -59.51
C ARG A 439 -4.56 19.84 -60.80
N SER A 440 -5.72 20.49 -60.94
CA SER A 440 -6.43 20.55 -62.22
C SER A 440 -5.63 21.37 -63.23
N GLN A 441 -5.67 20.90 -64.48
CA GLN A 441 -5.40 21.62 -65.74
C GLN A 441 -6.02 23.04 -65.74
N ALA A 442 -5.61 24.05 -66.51
CA ALA A 442 -4.51 24.48 -67.40
C ALA A 442 -4.87 25.97 -67.78
N PRO A 443 -4.32 26.69 -68.81
CA PRO A 443 -3.11 26.56 -69.62
C PRO A 443 -2.28 27.88 -69.76
N ALA A 444 -1.30 27.82 -70.66
CA ALA A 444 -0.23 28.75 -71.05
C ALA A 444 -0.56 30.20 -71.47
N ALA A 445 0.41 31.12 -71.23
CA ALA A 445 0.80 32.20 -72.16
C ALA A 445 2.13 32.91 -71.74
N ALA A 446 3.13 32.83 -72.64
CA ALA A 446 4.09 33.84 -73.15
C ALA A 446 4.85 34.89 -72.29
N ALA A 447 6.04 35.20 -72.83
CA ALA A 447 6.96 36.37 -72.67
C ALA A 447 7.99 36.27 -71.51
N ALA A 448 9.33 36.25 -71.68
CA ALA A 448 10.33 36.88 -72.56
C ALA A 448 11.26 37.82 -71.75
N ALA A 449 12.55 37.44 -71.74
CA ALA A 449 13.78 38.25 -71.78
C ALA A 449 14.22 39.19 -70.61
N ALA A 450 15.50 38.97 -70.25
CA ALA A 450 16.59 39.95 -70.07
C ALA A 450 17.13 40.29 -68.65
N ALA A 451 18.37 39.80 -68.45
CA ALA A 451 19.57 40.49 -67.95
C ALA A 451 19.64 41.09 -66.52
N GLY A 452 20.65 40.64 -65.75
CA GLY A 452 21.20 41.31 -64.58
C GLY A 452 22.35 40.52 -63.95
N VAL A 453 23.52 41.14 -63.84
CA VAL A 453 24.85 40.58 -63.53
C VAL A 453 25.20 40.76 -62.04
N ALA A 454 25.99 39.81 -61.49
CA ALA A 454 26.74 39.84 -60.22
C ALA A 454 25.89 39.83 -58.93
N GLU A 455 26.21 39.12 -57.84
CA GLU A 455 27.51 38.74 -57.27
C GLU A 455 27.54 37.30 -56.75
N ARG A 456 28.74 36.75 -56.70
CA ARG A 456 29.07 35.39 -56.29
C ARG A 456 29.57 35.45 -54.84
N GLU A 457 28.67 35.32 -53.86
CA GLU A 457 29.06 34.97 -52.49
C GLU A 457 29.02 33.45 -52.33
N THR A 458 30.18 32.84 -52.43
CA THR A 458 30.42 31.48 -51.96
C THR A 458 30.43 31.47 -50.43
N ALA A 459 29.30 31.10 -49.83
CA ALA A 459 29.25 30.72 -48.42
C ALA A 459 28.63 29.33 -48.30
N ALA A 460 29.50 28.31 -48.39
CA ALA A 460 29.21 26.99 -47.87
C ALA A 460 29.21 27.08 -46.33
N GLY A 461 28.04 27.30 -45.74
CA GLY A 461 27.80 27.18 -44.30
C GLY A 461 27.13 25.85 -43.98
N PRO A 462 27.59 25.09 -42.97
CA PRO A 462 27.00 23.79 -42.65
C PRO A 462 25.58 23.99 -42.10
N ALA A 463 24.69 23.07 -42.46
CA ALA A 463 23.30 23.03 -42.02
C ALA A 463 23.22 23.11 -40.48
N ALA A 464 22.85 24.29 -39.97
CA ALA A 464 22.47 24.47 -38.59
C ALA A 464 21.21 23.63 -38.35
N SER A 465 21.38 22.51 -37.63
CA SER A 465 20.26 21.74 -37.10
C SER A 465 19.36 22.69 -36.33
N SER A 466 18.10 22.80 -36.74
CA SER A 466 17.06 23.55 -36.05
C SER A 466 16.99 23.10 -34.58
N ILE A 467 17.58 23.89 -33.69
CA ILE A 467 17.53 23.65 -32.25
C ILE A 467 16.07 23.88 -31.83
N SER A 468 15.37 22.80 -31.49
CA SER A 468 14.02 22.87 -30.94
C SER A 468 14.01 23.78 -29.71
N ARG A 469 13.05 24.72 -29.70
CA ARG A 469 12.81 25.61 -28.57
C ARG A 469 12.52 24.73 -27.34
N ALA A 470 13.26 24.96 -26.25
CA ALA A 470 13.06 24.20 -25.01
C ALA A 470 11.64 24.43 -24.52
N ALA A 471 10.89 23.34 -24.32
CA ALA A 471 9.54 23.44 -23.79
C ALA A 471 9.60 23.74 -22.28
N THR A 472 8.67 24.53 -21.77
CA THR A 472 8.50 24.73 -20.33
C THR A 472 7.41 23.80 -19.87
N LEU A 473 7.74 22.87 -18.97
CA LEU A 473 6.80 21.90 -18.42
C LEU A 473 6.51 22.24 -16.96
N ALA A 474 5.24 22.27 -16.57
CA ALA A 474 4.87 22.43 -15.18
C ALA A 474 5.04 21.09 -14.43
N PRO A 475 5.71 21.07 -13.27
CA PRO A 475 5.82 19.87 -12.44
C PRO A 475 4.46 19.50 -11.86
N SER A 476 4.23 18.21 -11.72
CA SER A 476 3.06 17.66 -11.01
C SER A 476 3.09 18.04 -9.52
N LYS A 477 4.30 18.10 -8.94
CA LYS A 477 4.52 18.52 -7.56
C LYS A 477 5.91 19.12 -7.40
N VAL A 478 5.98 20.16 -6.58
CA VAL A 478 7.21 20.73 -6.06
C VAL A 478 7.33 20.35 -4.57
N LEU A 479 8.42 19.66 -4.22
CA LEU A 479 8.72 19.20 -2.86
C LEU A 479 9.84 20.07 -2.28
N THR A 480 9.56 20.80 -1.19
CA THR A 480 10.44 21.83 -0.60
C THR A 480 10.85 21.51 0.84
N GLN A 481 10.69 20.26 1.28
CA GLN A 481 10.91 19.87 2.68
C GLN A 481 12.40 19.80 3.08
N LEU A 482 13.30 19.77 2.10
CA LEU A 482 14.74 19.85 2.30
C LEU A 482 15.21 21.25 1.87
N SER A 483 16.16 21.82 2.61
CA SER A 483 16.64 23.20 2.41
C SER A 483 18.08 23.28 1.89
N THR A 484 18.67 22.14 1.55
CA THR A 484 20.07 21.99 1.13
C THR A 484 20.16 21.04 -0.04
N ARG A 485 21.27 21.10 -0.80
CA ARG A 485 21.55 20.27 -1.98
C ARG A 485 21.00 18.86 -1.86
N ILE A 486 20.15 18.49 -2.81
CA ILE A 486 19.70 17.11 -2.93
C ILE A 486 20.86 16.27 -3.44
N SER A 487 21.19 15.24 -2.68
CA SER A 487 22.39 14.42 -2.93
C SER A 487 22.03 13.14 -3.66
N ASP A 488 20.92 12.54 -3.25
CA ASP A 488 20.43 11.29 -3.81
C ASP A 488 18.91 11.31 -3.78
N VAL A 489 18.32 10.81 -4.86
CA VAL A 489 16.88 10.64 -5.04
C VAL A 489 16.68 9.27 -5.65
N VAL A 490 15.86 8.44 -5.01
CA VAL A 490 15.67 7.05 -5.44
C VAL A 490 14.20 6.68 -5.25
N TYR A 491 13.61 6.09 -6.28
CA TYR A 491 12.31 5.45 -6.19
C TYR A 491 12.45 4.01 -5.68
N ASN A 492 11.44 3.54 -4.97
CA ASN A 492 11.27 2.12 -4.69
C ASN A 492 11.02 1.32 -5.98
N HIS A 493 11.19 0.00 -5.95
CA HIS A 493 11.03 -0.86 -7.13
C HIS A 493 9.65 -0.74 -7.79
N ASP A 494 8.59 -0.60 -6.99
CA ASP A 494 7.22 -0.41 -7.46
C ASP A 494 6.87 1.05 -7.79
N GLY A 495 7.80 1.98 -7.54
CA GLY A 495 7.56 3.42 -7.68
C GLY A 495 6.63 4.03 -6.62
N SER A 496 6.20 3.31 -5.58
CA SER A 496 5.22 3.83 -4.60
C SER A 496 5.83 4.77 -3.56
N ILE A 497 7.13 4.63 -3.29
CA ILE A 497 7.88 5.50 -2.38
C ILE A 497 9.01 6.19 -3.14
N LEU A 498 9.13 7.49 -2.93
CA LEU A 498 10.29 8.30 -3.34
C LEU A 498 11.09 8.67 -2.09
N ALA A 499 12.37 8.32 -2.07
CA ALA A 499 13.30 8.76 -1.05
C ALA A 499 14.15 9.91 -1.58
N MET A 500 14.31 10.95 -0.76
CA MET A 500 15.19 12.09 -1.04
C MET A 500 16.11 12.33 0.16
N ALA A 501 17.39 12.56 -0.11
CA ALA A 501 18.39 12.81 0.93
C ALA A 501 19.29 14.00 0.60
N SER A 502 19.84 14.60 1.65
CA SER A 502 20.87 15.63 1.56
C SER A 502 22.04 15.27 2.48
N HIS A 503 23.26 15.26 1.95
CA HIS A 503 24.48 14.97 2.71
C HIS A 503 25.08 16.21 3.39
N THR A 504 24.60 17.42 3.09
CA THR A 504 25.17 18.67 3.62
C THR A 504 24.87 18.88 5.10
N LEU A 505 23.68 18.46 5.54
CA LEU A 505 23.22 18.60 6.92
C LEU A 505 22.90 17.23 7.52
N ARG A 506 23.00 17.14 8.84
CA ARG A 506 22.71 15.91 9.57
C ARG A 506 21.22 15.60 9.57
N ASP A 507 20.92 14.31 9.48
CA ASP A 507 19.59 13.71 9.58
C ASP A 507 18.57 14.27 8.57
N LYS A 508 19.07 14.70 7.40
CA LYS A 508 18.26 15.21 6.28
C LYS A 508 17.93 14.10 5.28
N LEU A 509 16.81 13.45 5.55
CA LEU A 509 16.19 12.49 4.66
C LEU A 509 14.68 12.59 4.77
N ARG A 510 13.97 12.49 3.65
CA ARG A 510 12.51 12.39 3.62
C ARG A 510 12.06 11.25 2.72
N LEU A 511 11.01 10.57 3.14
CA LEU A 511 10.28 9.62 2.32
C LEU A 511 8.96 10.23 1.91
N VAL A 512 8.59 10.04 0.66
CA VAL A 512 7.41 10.63 0.04
C VAL A 512 6.61 9.49 -0.59
N HIS A 513 5.31 9.50 -0.38
CA HIS A 513 4.41 8.60 -1.09
C HIS A 513 4.22 9.14 -2.51
N ALA A 514 4.56 8.35 -3.52
CA ALA A 514 4.64 8.82 -4.90
C ALA A 514 3.26 9.16 -5.50
N SER A 515 2.20 8.38 -5.22
CA SER A 515 0.90 8.64 -5.87
C SER A 515 0.18 9.87 -5.29
N SER A 516 0.28 10.13 -3.99
CA SER A 516 -0.29 11.34 -3.37
C SER A 516 0.69 12.51 -3.27
N MET A 517 1.97 12.27 -3.56
CA MET A 517 3.07 13.23 -3.39
C MET A 517 3.10 13.87 -1.99
N THR A 518 2.80 13.09 -0.97
CA THR A 518 2.78 13.51 0.44
C THR A 518 3.98 12.93 1.19
N VAL A 519 4.61 13.75 2.02
CA VAL A 519 5.74 13.31 2.85
C VAL A 519 5.23 12.53 4.06
N PHE A 520 5.86 11.41 4.37
CA PHE A 520 5.54 10.65 5.58
C PHE A 520 5.89 11.45 6.83
N GLY A 521 4.90 11.73 7.68
CA GLY A 521 5.09 12.54 8.89
C GLY A 521 5.67 11.76 10.08
N ASN A 522 5.58 10.43 10.07
CA ASN A 522 5.97 9.60 11.22
C ASN A 522 7.44 9.16 11.20
N TRP A 523 8.15 9.32 10.08
CA TRP A 523 9.55 8.93 9.93
C TRP A 523 10.27 9.83 8.91
N PRO A 524 11.54 10.22 9.12
CA PRO A 524 12.41 9.87 10.25
C PRO A 524 12.13 10.65 11.54
N THR A 525 12.37 10.00 12.69
CA THR A 525 12.29 10.64 14.01
C THR A 525 13.62 11.27 14.40
N ALA A 526 13.61 12.21 15.36
CA ALA A 526 14.83 12.83 15.89
C ALA A 526 15.82 11.83 16.54
N ARG A 527 15.36 10.63 16.89
CA ARG A 527 16.21 9.57 17.47
C ARG A 527 16.81 8.63 16.42
N THR A 528 16.40 8.73 15.16
CA THR A 528 16.92 7.87 14.09
C THR A 528 18.35 8.32 13.75
N PRO A 529 19.38 7.46 13.90
CA PRO A 529 20.77 7.89 13.76
C PRO A 529 21.22 7.86 12.29
N LEU A 530 20.72 8.79 11.47
CA LEU A 530 21.04 8.87 10.05
C LEU A 530 22.42 9.51 9.81
N HIS A 531 22.77 10.53 10.63
CA HIS A 531 23.95 11.37 10.45
C HIS A 531 23.93 12.06 9.08
N PHE A 532 25.05 12.19 8.37
CA PHE A 532 25.04 12.71 6.99
C PHE A 532 24.78 11.56 6.02
N VAL A 533 23.62 11.61 5.36
CA VAL A 533 23.21 10.57 4.40
C VAL A 533 23.79 10.87 3.04
N ASN A 534 24.60 9.96 2.51
CA ASN A 534 25.27 10.15 1.23
C ASN A 534 24.67 9.31 0.09
N SER A 535 24.18 8.11 0.40
CA SER A 535 23.60 7.21 -0.61
C SER A 535 22.42 6.42 -0.05
N LEU A 536 21.45 6.13 -0.92
CA LEU A 536 20.24 5.38 -0.64
C LEU A 536 20.09 4.22 -1.63
N ALA A 537 19.51 3.11 -1.16
CA ALA A 537 19.12 2.03 -2.04
C ALA A 537 17.89 1.30 -1.50
N PHE A 538 16.95 0.99 -2.39
CA PHE A 538 15.84 0.08 -2.10
C PHE A 538 16.16 -1.34 -2.56
N SER A 539 15.65 -2.31 -1.82
CA SER A 539 15.64 -3.72 -2.23
C SER A 539 14.80 -3.89 -3.51
N PRO A 540 15.13 -4.84 -4.40
CA PRO A 540 14.32 -5.14 -5.58
C PRO A 540 12.90 -5.59 -5.23
N THR A 541 12.68 -6.18 -4.06
CA THR A 541 11.33 -6.53 -3.57
C THR A 541 10.63 -5.36 -2.87
N GLY A 542 11.33 -4.24 -2.66
CA GLY A 542 10.84 -3.07 -1.91
C GLY A 542 10.75 -3.26 -0.39
N ASP A 543 11.12 -4.43 0.14
CA ASP A 543 11.00 -4.76 1.57
C ASP A 543 12.03 -4.06 2.47
N ARG A 544 13.13 -3.57 1.90
CA ARG A 544 14.24 -2.98 2.65
C ARG A 544 14.72 -1.68 2.03
N LEU A 545 15.18 -0.80 2.91
CA LEU A 545 15.87 0.44 2.60
C LEU A 545 17.25 0.42 3.27
N ALA A 546 18.30 0.56 2.47
CA ALA A 546 19.66 0.75 2.92
C ALA A 546 20.03 2.23 2.85
N ILE A 547 20.69 2.73 3.90
CA ILE A 547 21.11 4.12 4.02
C ILE A 547 22.60 4.16 4.36
N GLY A 548 23.40 4.78 3.51
CA GLY A 548 24.84 4.94 3.67
C GLY A 548 25.17 6.30 4.26
N ASN A 549 26.01 6.33 5.29
CA ASN A 549 26.46 7.56 5.90
C ASN A 549 27.95 7.86 5.68
N ASP A 550 28.33 9.09 6.02
CA ASP A 550 29.71 9.58 6.03
C ASP A 550 30.64 8.81 6.99
N ARG A 551 30.09 8.28 8.10
CA ARG A 551 30.83 7.47 9.08
C ARG A 551 31.13 6.05 8.61
N GLY A 552 30.77 5.69 7.38
CA GLY A 552 31.03 4.37 6.84
C GLY A 552 30.11 3.28 7.39
N ARG A 553 28.95 3.62 7.95
CA ARG A 553 27.90 2.69 8.36
C ARG A 553 26.80 2.62 7.31
N VAL A 554 26.23 1.43 7.16
CA VAL A 554 25.10 1.16 6.28
C VAL A 554 23.94 0.69 7.15
N LEU A 555 23.01 1.60 7.40
CA LEU A 555 21.80 1.32 8.16
C LEU A 555 20.85 0.52 7.29
N LEU A 556 20.20 -0.49 7.87
CA LEU A 556 19.22 -1.30 7.17
C LEU A 556 17.87 -1.19 7.87
N LEU A 557 16.85 -0.84 7.10
CA LEU A 557 15.47 -0.66 7.53
C LEU A 557 14.61 -1.68 6.78
N LYS A 558 13.60 -2.24 7.46
CA LYS A 558 12.58 -3.09 6.87
C LYS A 558 11.26 -2.33 6.79
N LEU A 559 10.67 -2.33 5.60
CA LEU A 559 9.35 -1.79 5.29
C LEU A 559 8.34 -2.93 5.43
N ASP A 560 7.48 -2.86 6.44
CA ASP A 560 6.58 -3.98 6.76
C ASP A 560 5.47 -4.18 5.71
N HIS A 561 5.18 -3.14 4.91
CA HIS A 561 4.14 -3.17 3.88
C HIS A 561 4.49 -4.09 2.69
N PHE A 562 5.77 -4.20 2.34
CA PHE A 562 6.23 -5.02 1.21
C PHE A 562 6.71 -6.42 1.64
N ALA A 563 6.63 -6.72 2.94
CA ALA A 563 7.14 -7.97 3.51
C ALA A 563 6.23 -9.19 3.27
N GLN A 564 5.12 -9.04 2.53
CA GLN A 564 4.10 -10.08 2.31
C GLN A 564 4.03 -10.64 0.88
N ALA A 565 4.99 -10.33 0.01
CA ALA A 565 5.07 -10.95 -1.32
C ALA A 565 5.79 -12.30 -1.28
#